data_AF-A0A523IT84-F1
#
_entry.id   AF-A0A523IT84-F1
#
_cell.length_a   1.000
_cell.length_b   1.000
_cell.length_c   1.000
_cell.angle_alpha   90.00
_cell.angle_beta   90.00
_cell.angle_gamma   90.00
#
_symmetry.space_group_name_H-M   'P 1'
#
loop_
_entity.id
_entity.type
_entity.pdbx_description
1 polymer ?
#
loop_
_entity_poly.entity_id
_entity_poly.type
_entity_poly.pdbx_seq_one_letter_code
_entity_poly.pdbx_strand_id
1 'polypeptide(L)'
;MTAPGFRFVAQLVLDQDFEDLRERAQAAERAGFGAVLVPDHFYTGEQRISGKGIGESWTTVAALAAHTQRIRVGGAVMCNL
;
A
#
# COMPACT_ATOMS: atom_id res chain seq x y z
N MET A 1 -0.37 5.06 -19.81
CA MET A 1 -0.35 4.19 -20.99
C MET A 1 -0.78 2.79 -20.56
N THR A 2 -1.94 2.30 -20.98
CA THR A 2 -2.38 0.92 -20.72
C THR A 2 -2.14 0.09 -21.98
N ALA A 3 -1.27 -0.92 -21.91
CA ALA A 3 -1.23 -1.96 -22.94
C ALA A 3 -2.57 -2.72 -22.91
N PRO A 4 -3.17 -3.09 -24.06
CA PRO A 4 -4.47 -3.76 -24.09
C PRO A 4 -4.44 -5.03 -23.22
N GLY A 5 -5.28 -5.07 -22.19
CA GLY A 5 -5.42 -6.23 -21.29
C GLY A 5 -4.51 -6.27 -20.05
N PHE A 6 -3.55 -5.35 -19.90
CA PHE A 6 -2.65 -5.34 -18.73
C PHE A 6 -2.85 -4.10 -17.84
N ARG A 7 -2.73 -4.30 -16.52
CA ARG A 7 -2.64 -3.21 -15.54
C ARG A 7 -1.36 -3.37 -14.74
N PHE A 8 -0.64 -2.26 -14.59
CA PHE A 8 0.46 -2.17 -13.64
C PHE A 8 -0.10 -1.91 -12.25
N VAL A 9 0.47 -2.58 -11.26
CA VAL A 9 0.08 -2.51 -9.85
C VAL A 9 1.35 -2.28 -9.02
N ALA A 10 1.26 -1.39 -8.03
CA ALA A 10 2.36 -1.09 -7.13
C ALA A 10 2.15 -1.78 -5.79
N GLN A 11 3.08 -2.64 -5.36
CA GLN A 11 3.08 -3.16 -4.00
C GLN A 11 3.84 -2.20 -3.09
N LEU A 12 3.19 -1.75 -2.02
CA LEU A 12 3.82 -0.89 -1.04
C LEU A 12 4.68 -1.72 -0.09
N VAL A 13 5.82 -1.14 0.28
CA VAL A 13 6.63 -1.64 1.40
C VAL A 13 6.17 -0.89 2.64
N LEU A 14 5.75 -1.64 3.67
CA LEU A 14 5.35 -1.11 4.98
C LEU A 14 6.57 -0.89 5.88
N ASP A 15 7.49 -0.06 5.38
CA ASP A 15 8.72 0.27 6.06
C ASP A 15 8.80 1.75 6.41
N GLN A 16 7.72 2.52 6.40
CA GLN A 16 7.76 3.97 6.67
C GLN A 16 6.50 4.43 7.39
N ASP A 17 6.50 5.69 7.82
CA ASP A 17 5.32 6.31 8.42
C ASP A 17 4.22 6.57 7.37
N PHE A 18 3.01 6.84 7.83
CA PHE A 18 1.83 6.91 6.98
C PHE A 18 1.94 7.97 5.88
N GLU A 19 2.56 9.11 6.16
CA GLU A 19 2.78 10.20 5.23
C GLU A 19 3.51 9.74 3.96
N ASP A 20 4.54 8.90 4.12
CA ASP A 20 5.30 8.33 3.01
C ASP A 20 4.47 7.32 2.22
N LEU A 21 3.69 6.48 2.92
CA LEU A 21 2.78 5.53 2.28
C LEU A 21 1.72 6.26 1.44
N ARG A 22 1.19 7.36 1.97
CA ARG A 22 0.24 8.24 1.29
C ARG A 22 0.87 8.88 0.05
N GLU A 23 2.09 9.42 0.16
CA GLU A 23 2.78 10.01 -0.97
C GLU A 23 3.04 8.98 -2.08
N ARG A 24 3.51 7.77 -1.72
CA ARG A 24 3.71 6.65 -2.65
C ARG A 24 2.43 6.27 -3.36
N ALA A 25 1.30 6.17 -2.64
CA ALA A 25 0.01 5.83 -3.22
C ALA A 25 -0.48 6.88 -4.22
N GLN A 26 -0.35 8.17 -3.87
CA GLN A 26 -0.69 9.27 -4.75
C GLN A 26 0.25 9.36 -5.96
N ALA A 27 1.54 9.06 -5.78
CA ALA A 27 2.50 8.99 -6.88
C ALA A 27 2.15 7.86 -7.86
N ALA A 28 1.78 6.68 -7.37
CA ALA A 28 1.30 5.57 -8.19
C ALA A 28 0.03 5.96 -8.97
N GLU A 29 -0.91 6.67 -8.34
CA GLU A 29 -2.10 7.18 -9.01
C GLU A 29 -1.77 8.19 -10.12
N ARG A 30 -0.86 9.15 -9.85
CA ARG A 30 -0.39 10.12 -10.85
C ARG A 30 0.34 9.44 -12.02
N ALA A 31 1.09 8.38 -11.75
CA ALA A 31 1.81 7.60 -12.75
C ALA A 31 0.89 6.66 -13.58
N GLY A 32 -0.38 6.51 -13.18
CA GLY A 32 -1.36 5.72 -13.92
C GLY A 32 -1.38 4.23 -13.58
N PHE A 33 -0.91 3.84 -12.40
CA PHE A 33 -1.11 2.48 -11.87
C PHE A 33 -2.59 2.19 -11.64
N GLY A 34 -2.98 0.93 -11.83
CA GLY A 34 -4.37 0.49 -11.67
C GLY A 34 -4.74 0.08 -10.25
N ALA A 35 -3.75 -0.15 -9.38
CA ALA A 35 -3.94 -0.41 -7.95
C ALA A 35 -2.63 -0.18 -7.16
N VAL A 36 -2.79 0.03 -5.85
CA VAL A 36 -1.75 -0.14 -4.83
C VAL A 36 -2.14 -1.27 -3.87
N LEU A 37 -1.16 -2.10 -3.52
CA LEU A 37 -1.36 -3.27 -2.66
C LEU A 37 -0.56 -3.15 -1.37
N VAL A 38 -1.21 -3.43 -0.25
CA VAL A 38 -0.64 -3.40 1.11
C VAL A 38 -0.41 -4.83 1.60
N PRO A 39 0.81 -5.20 2.03
CA PRO A 39 1.07 -6.52 2.61
C PRO A 39 0.51 -6.62 4.04
N ASP A 40 0.08 -7.81 4.46
CA ASP A 40 -0.48 -8.06 5.79
C ASP A 40 0.53 -8.73 6.72
N HIS A 41 1.54 -7.97 7.16
CA HIS A 41 2.61 -8.49 8.02
C HIS A 41 2.87 -7.58 9.21
N PHE A 42 2.71 -8.14 10.41
CA PHE A 42 3.20 -7.52 11.64
C PHE A 42 4.65 -7.91 11.89
N TYR A 43 5.59 -7.05 11.47
CA TYR A 43 7.00 -7.23 11.82
C TYR A 43 7.27 -6.71 13.24
N THR A 44 7.25 -7.63 14.21
CA THR A 44 7.50 -7.35 15.63
C THR A 44 8.86 -7.93 16.08
N GLY A 45 9.37 -7.50 17.25
CA GLY A 45 10.62 -8.03 17.81
C GLY A 45 11.88 -7.64 17.02
N GLU A 46 12.85 -8.56 16.91
CA GLU A 46 14.13 -8.37 16.20
C GLU A 46 13.95 -8.17 14.68
N GLN A 47 12.80 -8.61 14.15
CA GLN A 47 12.43 -8.39 12.75
C GLN A 47 11.79 -7.03 12.51
N ARG A 48 11.53 -6.25 13.57
CA ARG A 48 10.99 -4.89 13.44
C ARG A 48 12.05 -4.00 12.81
N ILE A 49 11.75 -3.46 11.63
CA ILE A 49 12.56 -2.41 11.02
C ILE A 49 12.51 -1.21 11.98
N SER A 50 13.66 -0.86 12.57
CA SER A 50 13.73 0.14 13.63
C SER A 50 13.22 1.51 13.15
N GLY A 51 12.48 2.21 14.01
CA GLY A 51 12.03 3.59 13.78
C GLY A 51 10.76 3.77 12.96
N LYS A 52 10.03 2.70 12.61
CA LYS A 52 8.87 2.77 11.70
C LYS A 52 7.61 2.16 12.31
N GLY A 53 6.45 2.74 11.98
CA GLY A 53 5.15 2.17 12.32
C GLY A 53 4.95 0.79 11.68
N ILE A 54 4.31 -0.14 12.39
CA ILE A 54 4.07 -1.50 11.87
C ILE A 54 3.08 -1.48 10.69
N GLY A 55 2.25 -0.44 10.59
CA GLY A 55 1.31 -0.24 9.49
C GLY A 55 0.28 -1.37 9.40
N GLU A 56 -0.63 -1.47 10.38
CA GLU A 56 -1.69 -2.48 10.34
C GLU A 56 -2.44 -2.39 8.99
N SER A 57 -2.57 -3.54 8.31
CA SER A 57 -2.88 -3.57 6.88
C SER A 57 -4.27 -3.03 6.56
N TRP A 58 -5.29 -3.34 7.36
CA TRP A 58 -6.65 -2.88 7.13
C TRP A 58 -6.81 -1.38 7.38
N THR A 59 -6.24 -0.89 8.47
CA THR A 59 -6.20 0.54 8.80
C THR A 59 -5.45 1.31 7.72
N THR A 60 -4.33 0.77 7.23
CA THR A 60 -3.54 1.38 6.16
C THR A 60 -4.31 1.42 4.85
N VAL A 61 -4.97 0.33 4.46
CA VAL A 61 -5.84 0.28 3.27
C VAL A 61 -6.96 1.32 3.36
N ALA A 62 -7.66 1.38 4.49
CA ALA A 62 -8.75 2.34 4.71
C ALA A 62 -8.27 3.79 4.63
N ALA A 63 -7.14 4.11 5.27
CA ALA A 63 -6.58 5.45 5.26
C ALA A 63 -6.09 5.86 3.85
N LEU A 64 -5.42 4.97 3.13
CA LEU A 64 -4.98 5.24 1.75
C LEU A 64 -6.16 5.42 0.79
N ALA A 65 -7.24 4.65 0.96
CA ALA A 65 -8.47 4.80 0.18
C ALA A 65 -9.10 6.20 0.39
N ALA A 66 -9.06 6.74 1.60
CA ALA A 66 -9.54 8.09 1.89
C ALA A 66 -8.66 9.21 1.27
N HIS A 67 -7.40 8.93 0.97
CA HIS A 67 -6.43 9.91 0.44
C HIS A 67 -6.08 9.75 -1.05
N THR A 68 -6.80 8.88 -1.75
CA THR A 68 -6.71 8.68 -3.21
C THR A 68 -8.09 8.87 -3.84
N GLN A 69 -8.16 8.97 -5.17
CA GLN A 69 -9.42 9.36 -5.86
C GLN A 69 -9.84 8.37 -6.95
N ARG A 70 -8.90 7.63 -7.54
CA ARG A 70 -9.10 6.78 -8.73
C ARG A 70 -8.37 5.45 -8.65
N ILE A 71 -7.18 5.42 -8.05
CA ILE A 71 -6.42 4.17 -7.91
C ILE A 71 -7.16 3.22 -6.94
N ARG A 72 -7.17 1.92 -7.26
CA ARG A 72 -7.73 0.92 -6.34
C ARG A 72 -6.73 0.67 -5.21
N VAL A 73 -7.22 0.52 -3.99
CA VAL A 73 -6.41 0.19 -2.81
C VAL A 73 -6.88 -1.15 -2.27
N GLY A 74 -5.96 -2.06 -1.96
CA GLY A 74 -6.31 -3.37 -1.40
C GLY A 74 -5.13 -4.06 -0.73
N GLY A 75 -5.37 -5.23 -0.16
CA GLY A 75 -4.33 -6.08 0.43
C GLY A 75 -3.80 -7.14 -0.55
N ALA A 76 -2.54 -7.53 -0.39
CA ALA A 76 -1.96 -8.69 -1.09
C ALA A 76 -0.75 -9.29 -0.34
N VAL A 77 -0.83 -10.47 0.27
CA VAL A 77 -2.06 -11.20 0.65
C VAL A 77 -2.50 -10.81 2.06
N MET A 78 -3.79 -10.99 2.37
CA MET A 78 -4.34 -10.80 3.71
C MET A 78 -4.47 -12.15 4.44
N CYS A 79 -4.28 -12.17 5.75
CA CYS A 79 -4.51 -13.30 6.64
C CYS A 79 -5.92 -13.20 7.28
N ASN A 80 -6.97 -13.39 6.48
CA ASN A 80 -8.36 -13.12 6.85
C ASN A 80 -9.26 -14.37 6.94
N LEU A 81 -8.69 -15.51 7.32
CA LEU A 81 -9.38 -16.81 7.46
C LEU A 81 -9.14 -17.43 8.84
#